data_AF-A0A8H5RUN0-F1
#
_entry.id   AF-A0A8H5RUN0-F1
#
_cell.length_a   1.000
_cell.length_b   1.000
_cell.length_c   1.000
_cell.angle_alpha   90.00
_cell.angle_beta   90.00
_cell.angle_gamma   90.00
#
_symmetry.space_group_name_H-M   'P 1'
#
loop_
_entity.id
_entity.type
_entity.pdbx_description
1 polymer ?
#
loop_
_entity_poly.entity_id
_entity_poly.type
_entity_poly.pdbx_seq_one_letter_code
_entity_poly.pdbx_strand_id
1 'polypeptide(L)'
;MDMPSRNNESDRIEINSGTSSQSARYLESKIIDDFWWAHNALPKDFLNTARWSAANLTMLAFSQQNCQNETDGSMSCPLVGGRDKAKGPVAWGQPTGYIAAACILYPCVKHYAGNVSLGSLSERVVRNTPLRVQTTKSLEHSSGGHAANQVPQGLSGVQYPCSVNGTLYTSTNMTSESEKLPEDERQTVFIHPEGWENHSLHEAVDYRNFTAPLECVVSLRHLFIYSFRRTLFEAFNAYCRPEGYQTNFVSCYTATEGSSLPMISILRPRSTSIQKISESMNAMAVRLTTEFRRAGLDAYGNARAVIEGQGWENRSCLRVAWEWMMLPAVILLMCMVSIFWLIISDLLSKGNVIVWKGSVLPFLLNDKVSTVEKMSLEELDLAGKKFEIKLERS
;
A
#
# COMPACT_ATOMS: atom_id res chain seq x y z
N MET A 1 4.53 38.87 -34.30
CA MET A 1 3.08 38.75 -34.60
C MET A 1 2.35 38.90 -33.29
N ASP A 2 1.45 39.87 -33.29
CA ASP A 2 1.00 40.59 -32.10
C ASP A 2 0.26 39.72 -31.07
N MET A 3 0.62 39.98 -29.80
CA MET A 3 -0.02 39.43 -28.60
C MET A 3 -1.52 39.77 -28.58
N PRO A 4 -2.39 38.85 -28.16
CA PRO A 4 -3.62 39.26 -27.52
C PRO A 4 -3.26 39.89 -26.16
N SER A 5 -3.34 41.22 -26.07
CA SER A 5 -3.30 41.93 -24.79
C SER A 5 -4.53 41.54 -23.97
N ARG A 6 -4.42 40.50 -23.14
CA ARG A 6 -5.32 40.34 -22.00
C ARG A 6 -4.91 41.33 -20.93
N ASN A 7 -5.43 42.55 -21.05
CA ASN A 7 -5.68 43.40 -19.89
C ASN A 7 -6.68 42.66 -19.01
N ASN A 8 -6.19 41.96 -17.99
CA ASN A 8 -6.94 41.68 -16.78
C ASN A 8 -5.92 41.55 -15.65
N GLU A 9 -6.31 42.04 -14.48
CA GLU A 9 -5.53 42.05 -13.25
C GLU A 9 -4.72 40.76 -13.08
N SER A 10 -3.45 40.96 -12.80
CA SER A 10 -2.39 39.96 -12.76
C SER A 10 -2.81 38.66 -12.07
N ASP A 11 -2.62 37.51 -12.74
CA ASP A 11 -2.65 36.17 -12.15
C ASP A 11 -1.64 36.10 -10.98
N ARG A 12 -2.06 36.52 -9.79
CA ARG A 12 -1.32 36.50 -8.55
C ARG A 12 -2.16 35.76 -7.52
N ILE A 13 -1.49 35.16 -6.55
CA ILE A 13 -2.17 34.63 -5.37
C ILE A 13 -2.53 35.85 -4.52
N GLU A 14 -3.82 36.18 -4.46
CA GLU A 14 -4.31 37.39 -3.81
C GLU A 14 -4.95 37.09 -2.45
N ILE A 15 -4.84 38.05 -1.53
CA ILE A 15 -5.55 38.04 -0.25
C ILE A 15 -6.71 39.02 -0.41
N ASN A 16 -7.91 38.49 -0.58
CA ASN A 16 -9.09 39.34 -0.61
C ASN A 16 -9.46 39.74 0.83
N SER A 17 -9.61 41.05 1.06
CA SER A 17 -10.22 41.61 2.27
C SER A 17 -11.67 41.99 1.97
N GLY A 18 -12.63 41.45 2.72
CA GLY A 18 -14.04 41.83 2.56
C GLY A 18 -14.27 43.33 2.77
N THR A 19 -15.31 43.88 2.13
CA THR A 19 -15.66 45.31 2.14
C THR A 19 -16.50 45.75 3.35
N SER A 20 -16.77 44.88 4.32
CA SER A 20 -17.59 45.21 5.50
C SER A 20 -16.76 45.34 6.78
N SER A 21 -17.36 45.94 7.82
CA SER A 21 -16.79 46.25 9.14
C SER A 21 -16.24 45.05 9.93
N GLN A 22 -16.29 43.84 9.37
CA GLN A 22 -15.54 42.68 9.82
C GLN A 22 -14.49 42.34 8.75
N SER A 23 -13.29 42.88 8.90
CA SER A 23 -12.13 42.63 8.05
C SER A 23 -11.63 41.19 8.18
N ALA A 24 -12.43 40.20 7.79
CA ALA A 24 -12.00 38.82 7.64
C ALA A 24 -11.12 38.75 6.38
N ARG A 25 -9.84 38.45 6.58
CA ARG A 25 -8.92 38.14 5.48
C ARG A 25 -9.24 36.71 5.01
N TYR A 26 -9.61 36.56 3.75
CA TYR A 26 -9.92 35.26 3.17
C TYR A 26 -8.65 34.61 2.63
N LEU A 27 -8.52 33.31 2.85
CA LEU A 27 -7.51 32.45 2.25
C LEU A 27 -8.12 31.76 1.05
N GLU A 28 -7.43 31.74 -0.08
CA GLU A 28 -7.92 31.10 -1.29
C GLU A 28 -7.09 29.85 -1.62
N SER A 29 -7.80 28.79 -1.97
CA SER A 29 -7.24 27.65 -2.67
C SER A 29 -7.94 27.58 -4.03
N LYS A 30 -7.16 27.63 -5.11
CA LYS A 30 -7.67 27.70 -6.47
C LYS A 30 -6.97 26.70 -7.38
N ILE A 31 -7.77 25.96 -8.15
CA ILE A 31 -7.25 25.22 -9.29
C ILE A 31 -7.06 26.20 -10.44
N ILE A 32 -5.84 26.30 -10.92
CA ILE A 32 -5.47 27.16 -12.04
C ILE A 32 -5.25 26.31 -13.29
N ASP A 33 -5.24 26.95 -14.46
CA ASP A 33 -4.95 26.24 -15.70
C ASP A 33 -3.45 26.04 -15.89
N ASP A 34 -2.64 27.05 -15.59
CA ASP A 34 -1.18 27.02 -15.74
C ASP A 34 -0.44 27.91 -14.74
N PHE A 35 0.88 27.70 -14.62
CA PHE A 35 1.77 28.44 -13.73
C PHE A 35 2.71 29.41 -14.47
N TRP A 36 2.38 29.83 -15.70
CA TRP A 36 3.29 30.67 -16.50
C TRP A 36 3.63 32.01 -15.81
N TRP A 37 2.68 32.57 -15.08
CA TRP A 37 2.84 33.77 -14.27
C TRP A 37 3.89 33.61 -13.15
N ALA A 38 4.16 32.39 -12.70
CA ALA A 38 5.06 32.08 -11.59
C ALA A 38 6.48 31.65 -12.04
N HIS A 39 6.85 31.87 -13.31
CA HIS A 39 8.14 31.40 -13.86
C HIS A 39 9.39 31.91 -13.14
N ASN A 40 9.31 33.06 -12.47
CA ASN A 40 10.41 33.62 -11.67
C ASN A 40 10.48 33.05 -10.25
N ALA A 41 9.40 32.45 -9.75
CA ALA A 41 9.29 31.96 -8.38
C ALA A 41 9.37 30.43 -8.28
N LEU A 42 9.07 29.71 -9.37
CA LEU A 42 9.05 28.25 -9.42
C LEU A 42 10.16 27.71 -10.34
N PRO A 43 10.70 26.52 -10.04
CA PRO A 43 11.77 25.95 -10.84
C PRO A 43 11.23 25.42 -12.18
N LYS A 44 12.09 25.39 -13.21
CA LYS A 44 11.69 25.07 -14.59
C LYS A 44 11.12 23.66 -14.75
N ASP A 45 11.70 22.70 -14.05
CA ASP A 45 11.25 21.30 -14.02
C ASP A 45 9.81 21.17 -13.48
N PHE A 46 9.49 21.91 -12.42
CA PHE A 46 8.13 21.99 -11.88
C PHE A 46 7.15 22.56 -12.91
N LEU A 47 7.51 23.68 -13.54
CA LEU A 47 6.66 24.33 -14.55
C LEU A 47 6.44 23.45 -15.77
N ASN A 48 7.49 22.79 -16.26
CA ASN A 48 7.39 21.85 -17.36
C ASN A 48 6.50 20.66 -17.00
N THR A 49 6.60 20.13 -15.78
CA THR A 49 5.72 19.06 -15.31
C THR A 49 4.27 19.51 -15.16
N ALA A 50 4.05 20.75 -14.70
CA ALA A 50 2.73 21.33 -14.51
C ALA A 50 1.90 21.45 -15.81
N ARG A 51 2.57 21.59 -16.97
CA ARG A 51 1.92 21.60 -18.30
C ARG A 51 1.12 20.32 -18.57
N TRP A 52 1.52 19.21 -17.94
CA TRP A 52 0.99 17.87 -18.15
C TRP A 52 0.27 17.32 -16.93
N SER A 53 0.02 18.17 -15.93
CA SER A 53 -0.69 17.76 -14.73
C SER A 53 -2.19 17.60 -15.02
N ALA A 54 -2.85 16.74 -14.24
CA ALA A 54 -4.29 16.64 -14.22
C ALA A 54 -4.92 17.81 -13.44
N ALA A 55 -4.18 18.37 -12.47
CA ALA A 55 -4.60 19.54 -11.72
C ALA A 55 -3.39 20.37 -11.25
N ASN A 56 -3.50 21.69 -11.44
CA ASN A 56 -2.59 22.71 -10.95
C ASN A 56 -3.30 23.46 -9.82
N LEU A 57 -2.71 23.48 -8.62
CA LEU A 57 -3.33 23.99 -7.42
C LEU A 57 -2.47 25.06 -6.77
N THR A 58 -3.10 26.16 -6.38
CA THR A 58 -2.51 27.21 -5.55
C THR A 58 -3.20 27.26 -4.21
N MET A 59 -2.42 27.47 -3.15
CA MET A 59 -2.93 27.57 -1.79
C MET A 59 -2.25 28.74 -1.11
N LEU A 60 -3.07 29.60 -0.49
CA LEU A 60 -2.62 30.64 0.41
C LEU A 60 -3.09 30.34 1.82
N ALA A 61 -2.21 30.37 2.81
CA ALA A 61 -2.57 30.05 4.19
C ALA A 61 -1.87 30.96 5.21
N PHE A 62 -2.52 31.17 6.35
CA PHE A 62 -1.86 31.71 7.53
C PHE A 62 -0.89 30.67 8.10
N SER A 63 0.31 31.11 8.46
CA SER A 63 1.31 30.21 9.02
C SER A 63 2.11 30.87 10.13
N GLN A 64 2.24 30.14 11.23
CA GLN A 64 3.13 30.49 12.33
C GLN A 64 4.53 29.86 12.16
N GLN A 65 4.85 29.32 10.98
CA GLN A 65 6.15 28.70 10.72
C GLN A 65 7.33 29.66 10.96
N ASN A 66 7.12 30.96 10.79
CA ASN A 66 8.13 31.99 11.00
C ASN A 66 8.04 32.66 12.40
N CYS A 67 7.26 32.11 13.32
CA CYS A 67 7.16 32.60 14.68
C CYS A 67 8.27 32.01 15.56
N GLN A 68 8.78 32.81 16.50
CA GLN A 68 9.80 32.41 17.47
C GLN A 68 9.17 32.33 18.86
N ASN A 69 9.51 31.29 19.62
CA ASN A 69 9.15 31.20 21.03
C ASN A 69 10.13 32.05 21.84
N GLU A 70 9.62 33.00 22.61
CA GLU A 70 10.40 33.75 23.59
C GLU A 70 10.53 32.94 24.90
N THR A 71 11.53 33.27 25.71
CA THR A 71 11.88 32.55 26.95
C THR A 71 10.83 32.67 28.05
N ASP A 72 9.91 33.63 27.93
CA ASP A 72 8.76 33.84 28.82
C ASP A 72 7.55 32.96 28.45
N GLY A 73 7.67 32.10 27.44
CA GLY A 73 6.57 31.29 26.91
C GLY A 73 5.65 32.06 25.97
N SER A 74 5.92 33.34 25.69
CA SER A 74 5.22 34.09 24.67
C SER A 74 5.74 33.76 23.27
N MET A 75 4.91 33.97 22.25
CA MET A 75 5.29 33.75 20.86
C MET A 75 5.42 35.10 20.15
N SER A 76 6.54 35.30 19.45
CA SER A 76 6.85 36.49 18.68
C SER A 76 6.72 36.15 17.20
N CYS A 77 5.76 36.80 16.53
CA CYS A 77 5.47 36.53 15.13
C CYS A 77 5.66 37.79 14.27
N PRO A 78 6.28 37.68 13.08
CA PRO A 78 6.34 38.80 12.14
C PRO A 78 4.93 39.14 11.65
N LEU A 79 4.56 40.41 11.78
CA LEU A 79 3.31 40.92 11.23
C LEU A 79 3.42 41.16 9.73
N VAL A 80 2.32 40.93 9.04
CA VAL A 80 2.20 41.20 7.60
C VAL A 80 2.30 42.70 7.35
N GLY A 81 3.33 43.14 6.62
CA GLY A 81 3.44 44.52 6.11
C GLY A 81 4.07 45.54 7.08
N GLY A 82 4.65 45.11 8.20
CA GLY A 82 5.34 46.00 9.16
C GLY A 82 6.69 45.45 9.63
N ARG A 83 7.55 46.32 10.18
CA ARG A 83 8.79 45.93 10.88
C ARG A 83 8.55 45.44 12.32
N ASP A 84 7.32 45.59 12.81
CA ASP A 84 6.95 45.30 14.19
C ASP A 84 6.55 43.83 14.35
N LYS A 85 6.98 43.24 15.48
CA LYS A 85 6.58 41.89 15.89
C LYS A 85 5.41 42.00 16.85
N ALA A 86 4.34 41.26 16.61
CA ALA A 86 3.31 41.11 17.64
C ALA A 86 3.84 40.20 18.74
N LYS A 87 3.67 40.62 20.00
CA LYS A 87 4.04 39.86 21.21
C LYS A 87 2.81 39.51 22.03
N GLY A 88 2.92 38.46 22.83
CA GLY A 88 1.88 38.07 23.79
C GLY A 88 0.53 37.74 23.13
N PRO A 89 -0.61 37.89 23.83
CA PRO A 89 -1.96 37.56 23.34
C PRO A 89 -2.35 38.24 22.02
N VAL A 90 -1.73 39.38 21.68
CA VAL A 90 -2.01 40.16 20.47
C VAL A 90 -1.45 39.46 19.21
N ALA A 91 -0.37 38.69 19.34
CA ALA A 91 0.12 37.81 18.27
C ALA A 91 -0.87 36.70 17.90
N TRP A 92 -1.83 36.38 18.79
CA TRP A 92 -2.81 35.32 18.58
C TRP A 92 -4.07 35.78 17.84
N GLY A 93 -4.34 37.09 17.84
CA GLY A 93 -5.48 37.72 17.18
C GLY A 93 -5.15 38.37 15.83
N GLN A 94 -3.86 38.47 15.47
CA GLN A 94 -3.42 39.08 14.23
C GLN A 94 -2.91 38.03 13.24
N PRO A 95 -3.08 38.25 11.92
CA PRO A 95 -2.56 37.37 10.89
C PRO A 95 -1.02 37.38 10.92
N THR A 96 -0.45 36.35 11.55
CA THR A 96 0.98 36.08 11.63
C THR A 96 1.42 35.36 10.37
N GLY A 97 2.28 35.99 9.54
CA GLY A 97 2.85 35.39 8.33
C GLY A 97 1.86 34.84 7.29
N TYR A 98 2.33 34.67 6.05
CA TYR A 98 1.63 33.88 5.05
C TYR A 98 2.57 32.84 4.47
N ILE A 99 1.99 31.72 4.05
CA ILE A 99 2.64 30.79 3.14
C ILE A 99 1.80 30.69 1.88
N ALA A 100 2.49 30.67 0.75
CA ALA A 100 1.91 30.33 -0.53
C ALA A 100 2.53 29.00 -0.99
N ALA A 101 1.70 28.09 -1.47
CA ALA A 101 2.13 26.82 -2.02
C ALA A 101 1.54 26.63 -3.42
N ALA A 102 2.38 26.18 -4.34
CA ALA A 102 1.99 25.69 -5.66
C ALA A 102 2.15 24.17 -5.66
N CYS A 103 1.06 23.45 -5.93
CA CYS A 103 1.01 22.00 -5.96
C CYS A 103 0.56 21.54 -7.34
N ILE A 104 1.14 20.45 -7.83
CA ILE A 104 0.72 19.79 -9.07
C ILE A 104 0.37 18.34 -8.79
N LEU A 105 -0.72 17.89 -9.39
CA LEU A 105 -1.11 16.49 -9.39
C LEU A 105 -1.06 15.98 -10.82
N TYR A 106 -0.10 15.11 -11.12
CA TYR A 106 0.08 14.52 -12.44
C TYR A 106 0.06 12.99 -12.33
N PRO A 107 -0.60 12.30 -13.27
CA PRO A 107 -0.61 10.85 -13.28
C PRO A 107 0.72 10.32 -13.85
N CYS A 108 1.24 9.23 -13.28
CA CYS A 108 2.54 8.67 -13.64
C CYS A 108 2.57 7.15 -13.45
N VAL A 109 3.46 6.50 -14.20
CA VAL A 109 3.88 5.12 -13.98
C VAL A 109 4.94 5.11 -12.88
N LYS A 110 4.66 4.41 -11.78
CA LYS A 110 5.60 4.24 -10.66
C LYS A 110 6.24 2.87 -10.75
N HIS A 111 7.56 2.83 -10.72
CA HIS A 111 8.36 1.61 -10.69
C HIS A 111 8.71 1.29 -9.24
N TYR A 112 8.32 0.11 -8.79
CA TYR A 112 8.54 -0.36 -7.43
C TYR A 112 9.57 -1.48 -7.40
N ALA A 113 10.43 -1.44 -6.39
CA ALA A 113 11.18 -2.62 -5.95
C ALA A 113 10.45 -3.19 -4.74
N GLY A 114 9.94 -4.41 -4.87
CA GLY A 114 9.27 -5.15 -3.81
C GLY A 114 10.21 -6.19 -3.20
N ASN A 115 10.12 -6.38 -1.89
CA ASN A 115 10.70 -7.53 -1.19
C ASN A 115 9.61 -8.18 -0.34
N VAL A 116 9.47 -9.50 -0.45
CA VAL A 116 8.55 -10.28 0.38
C VAL A 116 9.35 -11.00 1.44
N SER A 117 9.22 -10.57 2.70
CA SER A 117 9.88 -11.18 3.85
C SER A 117 8.83 -11.61 4.87
N LEU A 118 8.88 -12.86 5.33
CA LEU A 118 7.95 -13.41 6.34
C LEU A 118 6.46 -13.21 5.98
N GLY A 119 6.11 -13.32 4.70
CA GLY A 119 4.74 -13.12 4.22
C GLY A 119 4.29 -11.65 4.17
N SER A 120 5.18 -10.69 4.46
CA SER A 120 4.92 -9.26 4.33
C SER A 120 5.61 -8.70 3.09
N LEU A 121 4.85 -7.97 2.26
CA LEU A 121 5.36 -7.25 1.10
C LEU A 121 5.80 -5.84 1.52
N SER A 122 7.08 -5.54 1.30
CA SER A 122 7.65 -4.20 1.44
C SER A 122 8.01 -3.66 0.05
N GLU A 123 7.44 -2.53 -0.33
CA GLU A 123 7.68 -1.88 -1.63
C GLU A 123 8.37 -0.53 -1.44
N ARG A 124 9.34 -0.23 -2.30
CA ARG A 124 9.94 1.12 -2.42
C ARG A 124 9.84 1.62 -3.85
N VAL A 125 9.53 2.90 -4.01
CA VAL A 125 9.53 3.56 -5.32
C VAL A 125 10.99 3.75 -5.76
N VAL A 126 11.30 3.34 -6.99
CA VAL A 126 12.63 3.46 -7.60
C VAL A 126 12.63 4.54 -8.68
N ARG A 127 11.54 4.66 -9.43
CA ARG A 127 11.41 5.61 -10.54
C ARG A 127 9.95 5.99 -10.77
N ASN A 128 9.70 7.23 -11.20
CA ASN A 128 8.39 7.69 -11.64
C ASN A 128 8.49 8.27 -13.06
N THR A 129 7.58 7.89 -13.95
CA THR A 129 7.54 8.36 -15.34
C THR A 129 6.16 8.95 -15.63
N PRO A 130 6.02 10.25 -15.95
CA PRO A 130 4.71 10.87 -16.15
C PRO A 130 3.98 10.31 -17.37
N LEU A 131 2.66 10.18 -17.27
CA LEU A 131 1.78 9.86 -18.40
C LEU A 131 1.62 11.09 -19.31
N ARG A 132 1.38 10.87 -20.61
CA ARG A 132 1.42 11.91 -21.66
C ARG A 132 0.19 11.93 -22.53
N VAL A 133 -0.20 13.11 -22.98
CA VAL A 133 -1.31 13.29 -23.93
C VAL A 133 -0.93 12.67 -25.26
N GLN A 134 -1.80 11.84 -25.82
CA GLN A 134 -1.53 11.06 -27.03
C GLN A 134 -1.90 11.81 -28.31
N THR A 135 -1.36 13.01 -28.50
CA THR A 135 -1.64 13.91 -29.64
C THR A 135 -0.42 14.09 -30.53
N THR A 136 -0.65 14.11 -31.85
CA THR A 136 0.37 14.45 -32.86
C THR A 136 0.58 15.95 -33.02
N LYS A 137 -0.30 16.78 -32.44
CA LYS A 137 -0.17 18.25 -32.50
C LYS A 137 0.70 18.73 -31.34
N SER A 138 1.74 19.50 -31.66
CA SER A 138 2.46 20.29 -30.65
C SER A 138 1.46 21.16 -29.88
N LEU A 139 1.49 21.09 -28.55
CA LEU A 139 0.67 21.96 -27.69
C LEU A 139 1.04 23.44 -27.77
N GLU A 140 1.98 23.83 -28.63
CA GLU A 140 2.17 25.25 -28.98
C GLU A 140 1.00 25.84 -29.75
N HIS A 141 0.26 25.06 -30.56
CA HIS A 141 -0.95 25.58 -31.22
C HIS A 141 -2.14 25.76 -30.26
N SER A 142 -1.96 25.35 -28.99
CA SER A 142 -2.77 25.78 -27.85
C SER A 142 -2.08 26.95 -27.14
N SER A 143 -1.72 27.98 -27.90
CA SER A 143 -1.33 29.29 -27.37
C SER A 143 -2.47 29.82 -26.49
N GLY A 144 -2.35 29.61 -25.18
CA GLY A 144 -3.30 30.05 -24.15
C GLY A 144 -4.13 28.92 -23.53
N GLY A 145 -3.64 28.34 -22.43
CA GLY A 145 -4.51 27.76 -21.40
C GLY A 145 -5.28 26.48 -21.74
N HIS A 146 -4.91 25.71 -22.76
CA HIS A 146 -5.48 24.36 -22.94
C HIS A 146 -4.50 23.33 -22.38
N ALA A 147 -4.61 23.09 -21.07
CA ALA A 147 -4.02 21.92 -20.45
C ALA A 147 -4.53 20.63 -21.17
N ALA A 148 -3.95 19.46 -20.86
CA ALA A 148 -4.47 18.13 -21.27
C ALA A 148 -6.01 17.98 -21.13
N ASN A 149 -6.60 18.86 -20.34
CA ASN A 149 -7.98 19.03 -19.90
C ASN A 149 -9.02 19.44 -20.97
N GLN A 150 -8.62 19.90 -22.16
CA GLN A 150 -9.55 20.19 -23.27
C GLN A 150 -9.37 19.28 -24.47
N VAL A 151 -8.32 18.46 -24.46
CA VAL A 151 -8.09 17.49 -25.53
C VAL A 151 -8.94 16.26 -25.20
N PRO A 152 -9.83 15.79 -26.10
CA PRO A 152 -10.60 14.55 -25.91
C PRO A 152 -9.70 13.31 -26.05
N GLN A 153 -8.53 13.34 -25.43
CA GLN A 153 -7.50 12.31 -25.55
C GLN A 153 -7.06 11.81 -24.19
N GLY A 154 -6.74 10.53 -24.16
CA GLY A 154 -6.21 9.88 -22.97
C GLY A 154 -4.78 10.30 -22.67
N LEU A 155 -4.38 10.04 -21.43
CA LEU A 155 -2.99 10.08 -21.02
C LEU A 155 -2.45 8.66 -21.09
N SER A 156 -1.36 8.43 -21.82
CA SER A 156 -0.71 7.13 -21.90
C SER A 156 0.78 7.24 -21.63
N GLY A 157 1.36 6.12 -21.23
CA GLY A 157 2.79 5.99 -21.00
C GLY A 157 3.17 4.53 -21.03
N VAL A 158 4.47 4.27 -21.07
CA VAL A 158 4.99 2.91 -21.20
C VAL A 158 5.70 2.51 -19.93
N GLN A 159 5.31 1.35 -19.41
CA GLN A 159 6.00 0.70 -18.32
C GLN A 159 7.18 -0.10 -18.89
N TYR A 160 8.39 0.22 -18.46
CA TYR A 160 9.58 -0.58 -18.71
C TYR A 160 10.50 -0.60 -17.48
N PRO A 161 11.16 -1.73 -17.16
CA PRO A 161 11.09 -3.00 -17.87
C PRO A 161 9.71 -3.68 -17.74
N CYS A 162 9.34 -4.42 -18.77
CA CYS A 162 8.07 -5.14 -18.88
C CYS A 162 8.34 -6.51 -19.50
N SER A 163 7.76 -7.57 -18.94
CA SER A 163 7.96 -8.94 -19.43
C SER A 163 6.66 -9.43 -20.04
N VAL A 164 6.69 -9.75 -21.33
CA VAL A 164 5.53 -10.27 -22.09
C VAL A 164 5.97 -11.53 -22.82
N ASN A 165 5.26 -12.64 -22.60
CA ASN A 165 5.54 -13.94 -23.21
C ASN A 165 7.02 -14.38 -23.11
N GLY A 166 7.65 -14.16 -21.96
CA GLY A 166 9.06 -14.51 -21.71
C GLY A 166 10.09 -13.56 -22.32
N THR A 167 9.67 -12.53 -23.06
CA THR A 167 10.55 -11.50 -23.62
C THR A 167 10.59 -10.30 -22.69
N LEU A 168 11.80 -9.90 -22.28
CA LEU A 168 12.01 -8.72 -21.44
C LEU A 168 12.19 -7.47 -22.31
N TYR A 169 11.19 -6.60 -22.27
CA TYR A 169 11.20 -5.31 -22.94
C TYR A 169 11.75 -4.23 -22.01
N THR A 170 12.77 -3.53 -22.48
CA THR A 170 13.50 -2.44 -21.83
C THR A 170 13.43 -1.19 -22.71
N SER A 171 13.93 -0.04 -22.24
CA SER A 171 13.92 1.20 -23.05
C SER A 171 14.64 1.08 -24.39
N THR A 172 15.58 0.15 -24.54
CA THR A 172 16.43 0.03 -25.73
C THR A 172 15.86 -0.90 -26.80
N ASN A 173 15.18 -1.97 -26.40
CA ASN A 173 14.65 -2.99 -27.31
C ASN A 173 13.12 -2.93 -27.44
N MET A 174 12.41 -2.10 -26.66
CA MET A 174 10.95 -2.05 -26.66
C MET A 174 10.40 -1.90 -28.08
N THR A 175 10.80 -0.85 -28.79
CA THR A 175 10.26 -0.54 -30.11
C THR A 175 10.62 -1.60 -31.14
N SER A 176 11.90 -2.01 -31.22
CA SER A 176 12.37 -2.97 -32.20
C SER A 176 11.76 -4.37 -32.05
N GLU A 177 11.52 -4.81 -30.81
CA GLU A 177 10.91 -6.12 -30.56
C GLU A 177 9.38 -6.05 -30.69
N SER A 178 8.77 -4.94 -30.28
CA SER A 178 7.30 -4.76 -30.39
C SER A 178 6.83 -4.60 -31.82
N GLU A 179 7.70 -4.14 -32.72
CA GLU A 179 7.40 -4.10 -34.16
C GLU A 179 7.20 -5.48 -34.79
N LYS A 180 7.72 -6.54 -34.14
CA LYS A 180 7.55 -7.94 -34.59
C LYS A 180 6.22 -8.54 -34.14
N LEU A 181 5.52 -7.89 -33.20
CA LEU A 181 4.22 -8.36 -32.72
C LEU A 181 3.09 -8.02 -33.71
N PRO A 182 2.00 -8.78 -33.69
CA PRO A 182 0.75 -8.43 -34.39
C PRO A 182 0.25 -7.02 -34.03
N GLU A 183 -0.49 -6.37 -34.94
CA GLU A 183 -0.96 -5.00 -34.73
C GLU A 183 -1.93 -4.84 -33.54
N ASP A 184 -2.67 -5.89 -33.20
CA ASP A 184 -3.61 -5.96 -32.09
C ASP A 184 -2.91 -6.13 -30.72
N GLU A 185 -1.66 -6.61 -30.71
CA GLU A 185 -0.87 -6.83 -29.50
C GLU A 185 0.11 -5.68 -29.20
N ARG A 186 0.16 -4.64 -30.04
CA ARG A 186 1.09 -3.52 -29.91
C ARG A 186 0.37 -2.17 -29.96
N GLN A 187 0.95 -1.17 -29.32
CA GLN A 187 0.47 0.20 -29.36
C GLN A 187 1.63 1.19 -29.44
N THR A 188 1.49 2.18 -30.34
CA THR A 188 2.41 3.31 -30.43
C THR A 188 1.95 4.43 -29.50
N VAL A 189 2.86 4.87 -28.65
CA VAL A 189 2.65 5.89 -27.62
C VAL A 189 3.62 7.04 -27.83
N PHE A 190 3.16 8.27 -27.65
CA PHE A 190 4.00 9.46 -27.71
C PHE A 190 4.65 9.71 -26.34
N ILE A 191 5.98 9.86 -26.33
CA ILE A 191 6.79 10.17 -25.15
C ILE A 191 7.71 11.36 -25.43
N HIS A 192 8.10 12.10 -24.40
CA HIS A 192 9.10 13.15 -24.57
C HIS A 192 10.51 12.58 -24.64
N PRO A 193 11.43 13.28 -25.32
CA PRO A 193 12.85 12.94 -25.27
C PRO A 193 13.41 13.09 -23.85
N GLU A 194 14.55 12.45 -23.58
CA GLU A 194 15.26 12.60 -22.32
C GLU A 194 15.70 14.06 -22.10
N GLY A 195 15.62 14.55 -20.86
CA GLY A 195 16.00 15.92 -20.52
C GLY A 195 14.94 17.00 -20.80
N TRP A 196 13.72 16.59 -21.19
CA TRP A 196 12.59 17.51 -21.41
C TRP A 196 12.26 18.38 -20.19
N GLU A 197 12.65 17.96 -18.97
CA GLU A 197 12.44 18.72 -17.74
C GLU A 197 13.11 20.10 -17.79
N ASN A 198 14.24 20.20 -18.51
CA ASN A 198 15.03 21.42 -18.62
C ASN A 198 14.75 22.21 -19.90
N HIS A 199 13.81 21.74 -20.73
CA HIS A 199 13.49 22.38 -21.99
C HIS A 199 12.97 23.81 -21.78
N SER A 200 13.17 24.67 -22.77
CA SER A 200 12.65 26.04 -22.74
C SER A 200 11.13 25.99 -22.61
N LEU A 201 10.58 26.78 -21.68
CA LEU A 201 9.14 26.87 -21.50
C LEU A 201 8.49 27.39 -22.80
N HIS A 202 9.15 28.32 -23.48
CA HIS A 202 8.67 29.01 -24.68
C HIS A 202 8.72 28.18 -25.96
N GLU A 203 9.24 26.95 -25.92
CA GLU A 203 9.34 26.06 -27.07
C GLU A 203 8.42 24.84 -26.89
N ALA A 204 7.93 24.34 -28.02
CA ALA A 204 7.26 23.05 -28.12
C ALA A 204 8.18 21.97 -27.60
N VAL A 205 7.64 21.11 -26.74
CA VAL A 205 8.33 19.87 -26.45
C VAL A 205 8.01 18.89 -27.57
N ASP A 206 9.04 18.44 -28.27
CA ASP A 206 8.91 17.43 -29.31
C ASP A 206 8.48 16.06 -28.72
N TYR A 207 7.90 15.23 -29.58
CA TYR A 207 7.46 13.88 -29.23
C TYR A 207 8.23 12.85 -30.02
N ARG A 208 8.60 11.77 -29.32
CA ARG A 208 9.11 10.56 -29.95
C ARG A 208 8.03 9.50 -29.94
N ASN A 209 7.84 8.87 -31.10
CA ASN A 209 6.98 7.70 -31.22
C ASN A 209 7.68 6.51 -30.58
N PHE A 210 6.97 5.81 -29.71
CA PHE A 210 7.48 4.65 -29.00
C PHE A 210 6.47 3.53 -29.05
N THR A 211 6.77 2.48 -29.82
CA THR A 211 5.92 1.29 -29.93
C THR A 211 6.26 0.32 -28.81
N ALA A 212 5.24 -0.20 -28.14
CA ALA A 212 5.35 -1.15 -27.03
C ALA A 212 4.23 -2.21 -27.12
N PRO A 213 4.38 -3.38 -26.46
CA PRO A 213 3.30 -4.35 -26.36
C PRO A 213 2.15 -3.73 -25.57
N LEU A 214 0.91 -4.09 -25.89
CA LEU A 214 -0.29 -3.52 -25.28
C LEU A 214 -0.28 -3.69 -23.75
N GLU A 215 0.22 -4.82 -23.26
CA GLU A 215 0.40 -5.14 -21.83
C GLU A 215 1.34 -4.19 -21.09
N CYS A 216 2.28 -3.57 -21.80
CA CYS A 216 3.24 -2.63 -21.22
C CYS A 216 2.76 -1.17 -21.28
N VAL A 217 1.62 -0.90 -21.91
CA VAL A 217 1.06 0.44 -22.03
C VAL A 217 0.06 0.71 -20.91
N VAL A 218 0.32 1.75 -20.14
CA VAL A 218 -0.58 2.25 -19.10
C VAL A 218 -1.31 3.45 -19.65
N SER A 219 -2.64 3.46 -19.57
CA SER A 219 -3.45 4.57 -20.07
C SER A 219 -4.57 4.99 -19.11
N LEU A 220 -4.89 6.28 -19.14
CA LEU A 220 -6.04 6.89 -18.49
C LEU A 220 -6.95 7.47 -19.56
N ARG A 221 -8.22 7.06 -19.53
CA ARG A 221 -9.22 7.52 -20.48
C ARG A 221 -9.56 9.00 -20.25
N HIS A 222 -9.85 9.72 -21.33
CA HIS A 222 -10.19 11.15 -21.30
C HIS A 222 -11.38 11.45 -20.35
N LEU A 223 -12.43 10.63 -20.36
CA LEU A 223 -13.60 10.79 -19.48
C LEU A 223 -13.23 10.72 -17.99
N PHE A 224 -12.29 9.84 -17.64
CA PHE A 224 -11.80 9.74 -16.27
C PHE A 224 -11.08 11.02 -15.87
N ILE A 225 -10.16 11.51 -16.71
CA ILE A 225 -9.38 12.73 -16.43
C ILE A 225 -10.31 13.94 -16.26
N TYR A 226 -11.28 14.10 -17.16
CA TYR A 226 -12.28 15.16 -17.09
C TYR A 226 -13.07 15.12 -15.78
N SER A 227 -13.61 13.94 -15.43
CA SER A 227 -14.42 13.77 -14.22
C SER A 227 -13.59 13.98 -12.96
N PHE A 228 -12.39 13.43 -12.94
CA PHE A 228 -11.44 13.56 -11.83
C PHE A 228 -11.07 15.02 -11.58
N ARG A 229 -10.76 15.79 -12.63
CA ARG A 229 -10.47 17.22 -12.51
C ARG A 229 -11.66 17.99 -11.93
N ARG A 230 -12.87 17.72 -12.41
CA ARG A 230 -14.09 18.36 -11.87
C ARG A 230 -14.23 18.08 -10.38
N THR A 231 -14.05 16.84 -9.95
CA THR A 231 -14.08 16.49 -8.52
C THR A 231 -13.00 17.22 -7.72
N LEU A 232 -11.78 17.32 -8.26
CA LEU A 232 -10.72 18.10 -7.61
C LEU A 232 -11.08 19.59 -7.54
N PHE A 233 -11.67 20.14 -8.59
CA PHE A 233 -12.11 21.54 -8.61
C PHE A 233 -13.15 21.80 -7.52
N GLU A 234 -14.16 20.95 -7.42
CA GLU A 234 -15.19 21.05 -6.37
C GLU A 234 -14.60 20.85 -4.96
N ALA A 235 -13.59 19.99 -4.80
CA ALA A 235 -12.96 19.70 -3.52
C ALA A 235 -11.99 20.79 -3.03
N PHE A 236 -11.17 21.33 -3.94
CA PHE A 236 -10.03 22.19 -3.61
C PHE A 236 -10.25 23.67 -3.94
N ASN A 237 -11.23 24.02 -4.78
CA ASN A 237 -11.57 25.41 -5.04
C ASN A 237 -12.47 25.93 -3.91
N ALA A 238 -11.85 26.54 -2.91
CA ALA A 238 -12.54 27.03 -1.74
C ALA A 238 -11.88 28.31 -1.19
N TYR A 239 -12.71 29.15 -0.60
CA TYR A 239 -12.25 30.25 0.24
C TYR A 239 -12.41 29.86 1.71
N CYS A 240 -11.40 30.15 2.51
CA CYS A 240 -11.35 29.79 3.91
C CYS A 240 -11.25 31.05 4.77
N ARG A 241 -12.04 31.11 5.83
CA ARG A 241 -11.98 32.19 6.82
C ARG A 241 -11.72 31.61 8.21
N PRO A 242 -10.87 32.24 9.02
CA PRO A 242 -10.81 31.93 10.44
C PRO A 242 -12.15 32.30 11.09
N GLU A 243 -12.68 31.45 11.95
CA GLU A 243 -13.90 31.75 12.72
C GLU A 243 -13.60 31.80 14.23
N GLY A 244 -14.31 32.70 14.93
CA GLY A 244 -14.20 32.91 16.38
C GLY A 244 -13.19 33.98 16.82
N TYR A 245 -13.42 34.55 18.01
CA TYR A 245 -12.52 35.51 18.68
C TYR A 245 -11.14 34.90 19.05
N GLN A 246 -11.07 33.57 19.09
CA GLN A 246 -9.85 32.81 19.24
C GLN A 246 -9.76 31.88 18.03
N THR A 247 -8.82 32.16 17.15
CA THR A 247 -8.50 31.59 15.82
C THR A 247 -8.24 30.06 15.80
N ASN A 248 -9.05 29.25 16.47
CA ASN A 248 -8.82 27.81 16.67
C ASN A 248 -9.37 26.96 15.51
N PHE A 249 -10.30 27.49 14.72
CA PHE A 249 -10.93 26.76 13.61
C PHE A 249 -10.98 27.63 12.35
N VAL A 250 -10.86 26.96 11.20
CA VAL A 250 -10.96 27.55 9.87
C VAL A 250 -12.16 26.91 9.19
N SER A 251 -13.06 27.75 8.71
CA SER A 251 -14.22 27.33 7.94
C SER A 251 -13.94 27.61 6.47
N CYS A 252 -13.99 26.57 5.65
CA CYS A 252 -13.76 26.64 4.21
C CYS A 252 -15.06 26.41 3.45
N TYR A 253 -15.31 27.25 2.45
CA TYR A 253 -16.51 27.25 1.65
C TYR A 253 -16.15 27.16 0.18
N THR A 254 -16.85 26.30 -0.54
CA THR A 254 -16.77 26.18 -1.99
C THR A 254 -17.55 27.31 -2.67
N ALA A 255 -17.45 27.39 -4.00
CA ALA A 255 -18.22 28.36 -4.79
C ALA A 255 -19.75 28.24 -4.63
N THR A 256 -20.26 27.09 -4.18
CA THR A 256 -21.68 26.86 -3.90
C THR A 256 -22.05 27.07 -2.43
N GLU A 257 -21.17 27.72 -1.65
CA GLU A 257 -21.30 27.95 -0.20
C GLU A 257 -21.36 26.68 0.67
N GLY A 258 -21.15 25.49 0.09
CA GLY A 258 -20.99 24.25 0.83
C GLY A 258 -19.63 24.16 1.52
N SER A 259 -19.56 23.52 2.69
CA SER A 259 -18.32 23.34 3.45
C SER A 259 -17.32 22.43 2.72
N SER A 260 -16.09 22.90 2.48
CA SER A 260 -15.02 22.09 1.90
C SER A 260 -14.26 21.31 2.97
N LEU A 261 -14.64 20.04 3.17
CA LEU A 261 -13.93 19.13 4.08
C LEU A 261 -12.46 18.91 3.72
N PRO A 262 -12.07 18.73 2.44
CA PRO A 262 -10.67 18.60 2.07
C PRO A 262 -9.84 19.81 2.51
N MET A 263 -10.33 21.03 2.29
CA MET A 263 -9.60 22.25 2.65
C MET A 263 -9.51 22.46 4.16
N ILE A 264 -10.57 22.13 4.91
CA ILE A 264 -10.52 22.15 6.39
C ILE A 264 -9.45 21.18 6.93
N SER A 265 -9.24 20.04 6.26
CA SER A 265 -8.24 19.06 6.71
C SER A 265 -6.78 19.51 6.50
N ILE A 266 -6.52 20.26 5.41
CA ILE A 266 -5.20 20.75 5.02
C ILE A 266 -4.88 22.05 5.76
N LEU A 267 -5.83 22.98 5.79
CA LEU A 267 -5.67 24.32 6.33
C LEU A 267 -6.09 24.34 7.79
N ARG A 268 -5.14 23.98 8.66
CA ARG A 268 -5.32 24.10 10.10
C ARG A 268 -4.80 25.45 10.58
N PRO A 269 -5.61 26.24 11.31
CA PRO A 269 -5.11 27.48 11.87
C PRO A 269 -3.92 27.19 12.79
N ARG A 270 -2.96 28.13 12.81
CA ARG A 270 -1.72 28.11 13.62
C ARG A 270 -0.68 27.05 13.26
N SER A 271 -1.08 25.95 12.63
CA SER A 271 -0.19 24.80 12.44
C SER A 271 0.09 24.46 10.98
N THR A 272 -0.50 25.17 10.01
CA THR A 272 -0.23 24.94 8.58
C THR A 272 1.20 25.38 8.25
N SER A 273 1.99 24.46 7.71
CA SER A 273 3.34 24.68 7.20
C SER A 273 3.44 24.10 5.79
N ILE A 274 4.47 24.50 5.04
CA ILE A 274 4.74 23.94 3.70
C ILE A 274 4.88 22.40 3.78
N GLN A 275 5.53 21.90 4.84
CA GLN A 275 5.69 20.47 5.07
C GLN A 275 4.36 19.75 5.22
N LYS A 276 3.41 20.29 5.99
CA LYS A 276 2.09 19.65 6.16
C LYS A 276 1.26 19.66 4.88
N ILE A 277 1.34 20.73 4.10
CA ILE A 277 0.71 20.79 2.78
C ILE A 277 1.29 19.67 1.90
N SER A 278 2.62 19.56 1.86
CA SER A 278 3.32 18.50 1.11
C SER A 278 2.94 17.10 1.57
N GLU A 279 2.90 16.85 2.89
CA GLU A 279 2.50 15.56 3.47
C GLU A 279 1.06 15.20 3.12
N SER A 280 0.13 16.16 3.20
CA SER A 280 -1.27 15.92 2.84
C SER A 280 -1.45 15.65 1.35
N MET A 281 -0.75 16.38 0.49
CA MET A 281 -0.78 16.15 -0.97
C MET A 281 -0.17 14.79 -1.31
N ASN A 282 0.93 14.41 -0.66
CA ASN A 282 1.54 13.11 -0.84
C ASN A 282 0.62 11.97 -0.35
N ALA A 283 -0.04 12.13 0.80
CA ALA A 283 -1.01 11.16 1.31
C ALA A 283 -2.19 10.98 0.34
N MET A 284 -2.71 12.07 -0.23
CA MET A 284 -3.73 12.02 -1.28
C MET A 284 -3.22 11.27 -2.52
N ALA A 285 -2.02 11.60 -3.02
CA ALA A 285 -1.43 10.95 -4.19
C ALA A 285 -1.21 9.44 -3.95
N VAL A 286 -0.76 9.05 -2.76
CA VAL A 286 -0.61 7.64 -2.35
C VAL A 286 -1.97 6.96 -2.32
N ARG A 287 -3.00 7.57 -1.72
CA ARG A 287 -4.34 6.97 -1.67
C ARG A 287 -4.91 6.75 -3.07
N LEU A 288 -4.81 7.75 -3.94
CA LEU A 288 -5.21 7.64 -5.35
C LEU A 288 -4.45 6.53 -6.07
N THR A 289 -3.13 6.43 -5.84
CA THR A 289 -2.31 5.34 -6.40
C THR A 289 -2.84 3.97 -5.96
N THR A 290 -3.18 3.81 -4.69
CA THR A 290 -3.73 2.56 -4.16
C THR A 290 -5.07 2.21 -4.79
N GLU A 291 -5.95 3.19 -4.99
CA GLU A 291 -7.24 2.95 -5.67
C GLU A 291 -7.03 2.58 -7.15
N PHE A 292 -6.10 3.23 -7.85
CA PHE A 292 -5.75 2.85 -9.21
C PHE A 292 -5.21 1.42 -9.31
N ARG A 293 -4.41 0.97 -8.33
CA ARG A 293 -3.94 -0.42 -8.29
C ARG A 293 -5.05 -1.42 -8.01
N ARG A 294 -6.07 -1.03 -7.24
CA ARG A 294 -7.18 -1.91 -6.85
C ARG A 294 -8.27 -2.02 -7.91
N ALA A 295 -8.60 -0.90 -8.55
CA ALA A 295 -9.68 -0.80 -9.53
C ALA A 295 -9.18 -0.77 -10.98
N GLY A 296 -7.87 -0.68 -11.19
CA GLY A 296 -7.25 -0.69 -12.51
C GLY A 296 -7.51 -1.99 -13.26
N LEU A 297 -7.57 -1.87 -14.58
CA LEU A 297 -7.70 -2.98 -15.52
C LEU A 297 -6.36 -3.17 -16.25
N ASP A 298 -6.04 -4.41 -16.59
CA ASP A 298 -4.94 -4.73 -17.49
C ASP A 298 -5.29 -4.35 -18.95
N ALA A 299 -4.36 -4.63 -19.86
CA ALA A 299 -4.51 -4.37 -21.30
C ALA A 299 -5.75 -5.02 -21.94
N TYR A 300 -6.24 -6.12 -21.37
CA TYR A 300 -7.36 -6.91 -21.89
C TYR A 300 -8.62 -6.79 -21.04
N GLY A 301 -8.65 -5.89 -20.05
CA GLY A 301 -9.82 -5.62 -19.22
C GLY A 301 -9.95 -6.50 -17.97
N ASN A 302 -8.92 -7.27 -17.58
CA ASN A 302 -8.94 -8.03 -16.33
C ASN A 302 -8.44 -7.19 -15.15
N ALA A 303 -9.01 -7.43 -13.97
CA ALA A 303 -8.68 -6.68 -12.75
C ALA A 303 -7.48 -7.25 -11.95
N ARG A 304 -6.79 -8.28 -12.45
CA ARG A 304 -5.73 -8.97 -11.69
C ARG A 304 -4.39 -8.86 -12.40
N ALA A 305 -3.47 -8.12 -11.79
CA ALA A 305 -2.06 -8.16 -12.17
C ALA A 305 -1.34 -9.27 -11.41
N VAL A 306 -0.74 -10.22 -12.13
CA VAL A 306 0.20 -11.20 -11.58
C VAL A 306 1.61 -10.71 -11.90
N ILE A 307 2.45 -10.59 -10.88
CA ILE A 307 3.84 -10.17 -11.04
C ILE A 307 4.72 -11.34 -10.65
N GLU A 308 5.59 -11.75 -11.56
CA GLU A 308 6.59 -12.78 -11.30
C GLU A 308 7.83 -12.16 -10.63
N GLY A 309 8.43 -12.89 -9.70
CA GLY A 309 9.62 -12.47 -8.97
C GLY A 309 10.48 -13.66 -8.58
N GLN A 310 11.70 -13.38 -8.14
CA GLN A 310 12.58 -14.41 -7.59
C GLN A 310 12.28 -14.59 -6.10
N GLY A 311 12.04 -15.84 -5.69
CA GLY A 311 11.79 -16.20 -4.29
C GLY A 311 12.83 -17.20 -3.80
N TRP A 312 13.24 -17.04 -2.53
CA TRP A 312 14.05 -18.04 -1.85
C TRP A 312 13.11 -19.04 -1.16
N GLU A 313 13.21 -20.32 -1.54
CA GLU A 313 12.44 -21.40 -0.93
C GLU A 313 13.33 -22.16 0.07
N ASN A 314 12.93 -22.20 1.35
CA ASN A 314 13.58 -23.07 2.33
C ASN A 314 13.06 -24.51 2.14
N ARG A 315 13.88 -25.39 1.55
CA ARG A 315 13.57 -26.81 1.44
C ARG A 315 14.16 -27.59 2.60
N SER A 316 13.30 -28.24 3.39
CA SER A 316 13.72 -29.21 4.41
C SER A 316 13.87 -30.58 3.77
N CYS A 317 15.11 -31.02 3.54
CA CYS A 317 15.39 -32.38 3.08
C CYS A 317 15.53 -33.31 4.29
N LEU A 318 14.53 -34.18 4.50
CA LEU A 318 14.61 -35.24 5.50
C LEU A 318 15.30 -36.46 4.88
N ARG A 319 16.48 -36.82 5.41
CA ARG A 319 17.12 -38.09 5.09
C ARG A 319 16.73 -39.11 6.14
N VAL A 320 15.86 -40.05 5.77
CA VAL A 320 15.50 -41.18 6.64
C VAL A 320 16.68 -42.14 6.69
N ALA A 321 17.35 -42.22 7.84
CA ALA A 321 18.41 -43.19 8.07
C ALA A 321 17.78 -44.53 8.50
N TRP A 322 17.59 -45.43 7.53
CA TRP A 322 16.97 -46.74 7.72
C TRP A 322 17.68 -47.63 8.76
N GLU A 323 18.97 -47.39 9.01
CA GLU A 323 19.76 -48.06 10.03
C GLU A 323 19.12 -47.95 11.43
N TRP A 324 18.46 -46.82 11.71
CA TRP A 324 17.79 -46.57 12.99
C TRP A 324 16.42 -47.26 13.10
N MET A 325 15.85 -47.73 11.98
CA MET A 325 14.62 -48.54 11.98
C MET A 325 14.87 -50.03 12.26
N MET A 326 16.13 -50.48 12.25
CA MET A 326 16.46 -51.89 12.53
C MET A 326 16.15 -52.27 13.98
N LEU A 327 16.45 -51.40 14.94
CA LEU A 327 16.19 -51.65 16.36
C LEU A 327 14.68 -51.91 16.65
N PRO A 328 13.75 -51.02 16.28
CA PRO A 328 12.33 -51.29 16.51
C PRO A 328 11.80 -52.51 15.73
N ALA A 329 12.32 -52.79 14.53
CA ALA A 329 11.95 -53.98 13.77
C ALA A 329 12.38 -55.28 14.45
N VAL A 330 13.62 -55.34 14.97
CA VAL A 330 14.14 -56.51 15.70
C VAL A 330 13.38 -56.73 17.01
N ILE A 331 13.05 -55.66 17.74
CA ILE A 331 12.26 -55.76 18.97
C ILE A 331 10.86 -56.32 18.68
N LEU A 332 10.19 -55.81 17.64
CA LEU A 332 8.87 -56.34 17.24
C LEU A 332 8.94 -57.82 16.85
N LEU A 333 9.98 -58.22 16.13
CA LEU A 333 10.16 -59.61 15.72
C LEU A 333 10.44 -60.53 16.92
N MET A 334 11.28 -60.10 17.87
CA MET A 334 11.51 -60.81 19.13
C MET A 334 10.23 -60.94 19.97
N CYS A 335 9.41 -59.89 20.04
CA CYS A 335 8.12 -59.97 20.73
C CYS A 335 7.18 -60.97 20.07
N MET A 336 7.08 -60.95 18.74
CA MET A 336 6.27 -61.92 17.98
C MET A 336 6.73 -63.36 18.24
N VAL A 337 8.04 -63.62 18.16
CA VAL A 337 8.61 -64.95 18.43
C VAL A 337 8.32 -65.39 19.86
N SER A 338 8.46 -64.51 20.85
CA SER A 338 8.21 -64.83 22.25
C SER A 338 6.74 -65.19 22.49
N ILE A 339 5.81 -64.45 21.87
CA ILE A 339 4.37 -64.74 21.97
C ILE A 339 4.05 -66.08 21.31
N PHE A 340 4.56 -66.34 20.11
CA PHE A 340 4.37 -67.62 19.43
C PHE A 340 4.96 -68.79 20.23
N TRP A 341 6.14 -68.61 20.81
CA TRP A 341 6.78 -69.62 21.65
C TRP A 341 5.94 -69.93 22.89
N LEU A 342 5.41 -68.89 23.56
CA LEU A 342 4.51 -69.07 24.70
C LEU A 342 3.24 -69.83 24.32
N ILE A 343 2.60 -69.48 23.20
CA ILE A 343 1.39 -70.16 22.71
C ILE A 343 1.69 -71.63 22.37
N ILE A 344 2.79 -71.90 21.67
CA ILE A 344 3.18 -73.27 21.30
C ILE A 344 3.55 -74.09 22.53
N SER A 345 4.31 -73.51 23.46
CA SER A 345 4.69 -74.18 24.71
C SER A 345 3.46 -74.55 25.53
N ASP A 346 2.49 -73.64 25.65
CA ASP A 346 1.23 -73.88 26.39
C ASP A 346 0.39 -74.99 25.72
N LEU A 347 0.30 -74.97 24.38
CA LEU A 347 -0.43 -75.98 23.61
C LEU A 347 0.23 -77.37 23.66
N LEU A 348 1.56 -77.44 23.71
CA LEU A 348 2.33 -78.69 23.79
C LEU A 348 2.42 -79.21 25.23
N SER A 349 2.39 -78.34 26.25
CA SER A 349 2.36 -78.72 27.66
C SER A 349 0.95 -79.09 28.15
N LYS A 350 0.18 -79.82 27.33
CA LYS A 350 -1.08 -80.46 27.73
C LYS A 350 -0.81 -81.55 28.79
N GLY A 351 -0.71 -81.12 30.04
CA GLY A 351 -0.55 -82.01 31.19
C GLY A 351 -0.06 -81.32 32.46
N ASN A 352 0.71 -80.23 32.34
CA ASN A 352 1.24 -79.46 33.49
C ASN A 352 0.86 -77.98 33.39
N VAL A 353 -0.44 -77.71 33.31
CA VAL A 353 -0.95 -76.34 33.43
C VAL A 353 -0.73 -75.91 34.88
N ILE A 354 0.17 -74.93 35.10
CA ILE A 354 0.36 -74.34 36.43
C ILE A 354 -0.89 -73.50 36.74
N VAL A 355 -1.78 -74.05 37.58
CA VAL A 355 -3.15 -73.60 37.89
C VAL A 355 -3.25 -72.23 38.60
N TRP A 356 -2.13 -71.54 38.83
CA TRP A 356 -2.10 -70.32 39.66
C TRP A 356 -2.88 -69.12 39.10
N LYS A 357 -3.28 -69.11 37.83
CA LYS A 357 -3.97 -67.96 37.23
C LYS A 357 -5.49 -67.91 37.47
N GLY A 358 -6.10 -68.88 38.17
CA GLY A 358 -7.55 -68.91 38.39
C GLY A 358 -8.04 -69.19 39.82
N SER A 359 -7.19 -69.68 40.75
CA SER A 359 -7.63 -70.02 42.11
C SER A 359 -6.48 -69.97 43.11
N VAL A 360 -6.71 -69.39 44.29
CA VAL A 360 -5.75 -69.32 45.41
C VAL A 360 -5.73 -70.62 46.23
N LEU A 361 -6.67 -71.54 45.97
CA LEU A 361 -6.84 -72.81 46.68
C LEU A 361 -5.59 -73.72 46.71
N PRO A 362 -4.77 -73.82 45.63
CA PRO A 362 -3.55 -74.63 45.66
C PRO A 362 -2.53 -74.14 46.69
N PHE A 363 -2.48 -72.83 46.96
CA PHE A 363 -1.62 -72.25 47.99
C PHE A 363 -2.10 -72.56 49.41
N LEU A 364 -3.42 -72.67 49.63
CA LEU A 364 -4.02 -72.96 50.95
C LEU A 364 -3.89 -74.43 51.36
N LEU A 365 -3.83 -75.36 50.40
CA LEU A 365 -3.80 -76.81 50.65
C LEU A 365 -2.39 -77.43 50.58
N ASN A 366 -1.37 -76.63 50.21
CA ASN A 366 -0.01 -77.09 49.99
C ASN A 366 0.60 -77.80 51.21
N ASP A 367 0.19 -77.42 52.42
CA ASP A 367 0.75 -77.97 53.67
C ASP A 367 0.04 -79.27 54.14
N LYS A 368 -1.08 -79.65 53.50
CA LYS A 368 -1.88 -80.83 53.92
C LYS A 368 -1.90 -81.99 52.93
N VAL A 369 -1.50 -81.77 51.68
CA VAL A 369 -1.47 -82.83 50.65
C VAL A 369 -0.14 -82.72 49.91
N SER A 370 0.73 -83.72 50.03
CA SER A 370 2.10 -83.70 49.48
C SER A 370 2.18 -83.87 47.95
N THR A 371 1.05 -83.96 47.26
CA THR A 371 0.94 -84.15 45.80
C THR A 371 -0.08 -83.21 45.14
N VAL A 372 -0.18 -81.96 45.61
CA VAL A 372 -1.03 -80.92 44.99
C VAL A 372 -0.56 -80.56 43.58
N GLU A 373 0.73 -80.67 43.30
CA GLU A 373 1.36 -80.24 42.04
C GLU A 373 0.97 -81.09 40.82
N LYS A 374 0.30 -82.23 41.01
CA LYS A 374 -0.10 -83.17 39.95
C LYS A 374 -1.60 -83.47 39.89
N MET A 375 -2.42 -82.79 40.70
CA MET A 375 -3.87 -83.04 40.74
C MET A 375 -4.63 -82.17 39.74
N SER A 376 -5.63 -82.76 39.11
CA SER A 376 -6.57 -82.06 38.23
C SER A 376 -7.57 -81.21 39.04
N LEU A 377 -8.22 -80.24 38.37
CA LEU A 377 -9.12 -79.30 39.04
C LEU A 377 -10.36 -79.99 39.65
N GLU A 378 -10.83 -81.09 39.06
CA GLU A 378 -11.91 -81.91 39.61
C GLU A 378 -11.48 -82.65 40.89
N GLU A 379 -10.24 -83.16 40.93
CA GLU A 379 -9.69 -83.82 42.13
C GLU A 379 -9.47 -82.82 43.27
N LEU A 380 -9.09 -81.58 42.94
CA LEU A 380 -8.94 -80.50 43.93
C LEU A 380 -10.30 -80.04 44.50
N ASP A 381 -11.35 -79.96 43.68
CA ASP A 381 -12.70 -79.60 44.14
C ASP A 381 -13.30 -80.69 45.05
N LEU A 382 -13.05 -81.96 44.72
CA LEU A 382 -13.42 -83.11 45.56
C LEU A 382 -12.68 -83.12 46.91
N ALA A 383 -11.38 -82.78 46.92
CA ALA A 383 -10.62 -82.63 48.16
C ALA A 383 -11.10 -81.43 48.99
N GLY A 384 -11.39 -80.30 48.35
CA GLY A 384 -11.89 -79.08 48.98
C GLY A 384 -13.26 -79.27 49.64
N LYS A 385 -14.18 -80.00 49.00
CA LYS A 385 -15.51 -80.34 49.57
C LYS A 385 -15.44 -81.16 50.86
N LYS A 386 -14.32 -81.87 51.11
CA LYS A 386 -14.12 -82.65 52.34
C LYS A 386 -13.76 -81.79 53.55
N PHE A 387 -13.36 -80.53 53.33
CA PHE A 387 -13.02 -79.57 54.37
C PHE A 387 -14.14 -78.52 54.50
N GLU A 388 -15.27 -78.92 55.07
CA GLU A 388 -16.31 -77.98 55.46
C GLU A 388 -15.86 -77.23 56.73
N ILE A 389 -15.33 -76.02 56.56
CA ILE A 389 -14.83 -75.19 57.67
C ILE A 389 -16.01 -74.42 58.26
N LYS A 390 -16.47 -74.80 59.46
CA LYS A 390 -17.37 -73.97 60.28
C LYS A 390 -16.57 -72.79 60.84
N LEU A 391 -16.87 -71.58 60.37
CA LEU A 391 -16.37 -70.34 60.95
C LEU A 391 -17.15 -70.04 62.23
N GLU A 392 -16.57 -70.35 63.40
CA GLU A 392 -17.02 -69.77 64.66
C GLU A 392 -16.39 -68.39 64.84
N ARG A 393 -17.25 -67.40 65.09
CA ARG A 393 -16.89 -66.01 65.31
C ARG A 393 -16.65 -65.80 66.79
N SER A 394 -15.40 -65.54 67.18
CA SER A 394 -15.03 -65.11 68.55
C SER A 394 -15.40 -63.65 68.80
#